data_AF-A0A958B418-F1
#
_entry.id   AF-A0A958B418-F1
#
_cell.length_a   1.000
_cell.length_b   1.000
_cell.length_c   1.000
_cell.angle_alpha   90.00
_cell.angle_beta   90.00
_cell.angle_gamma   90.00
#
_symmetry.space_group_name_H-M   'P 1'
#
loop_
_entity.id
_entity.type
_entity.pdbx_description
1 polymer ?
#
loop_
_entity_poly.entity_id
_entity_poly.type
_entity_poly.pdbx_seq_one_letter_code
_entity_poly.pdbx_strand_id
1 'polypeptide(L)' 'MDVFEMAIQSFVIKIWLEETVSETGQTLWRGHITHIPSKQRIYIDQLSEIIHFIIPYLEQMGINIDPECS' A
#
# COMPACT_ATOMS: atom_id res chain seq x y z
N MET A 1 20.98 -15.34 12.04
CA MET A 1 19.88 -14.43 11.72
C MET A 1 18.67 -15.30 11.47
N ASP A 2 17.59 -15.07 12.22
CA ASP A 2 16.45 -15.98 12.25
C ASP A 2 15.71 -15.94 10.90
N VAL A 3 15.49 -17.10 10.28
CA VAL A 3 14.93 -17.21 8.91
C VAL A 3 13.52 -16.61 8.82
N PHE A 4 12.82 -16.55 9.96
CA PHE A 4 11.48 -15.96 10.08
C PHE A 4 11.44 -14.45 9.85
N GLU A 5 12.49 -13.70 10.18
CA GLU A 5 12.48 -12.23 9.99
C GLU A 5 12.60 -11.84 8.51
N MET A 6 13.18 -12.70 7.65
CA MET A 6 13.25 -12.46 6.21
C MET A 6 11.96 -12.82 5.47
N ALA A 7 11.04 -13.55 6.11
CA ALA A 7 9.78 -13.99 5.50
C ALA A 7 8.61 -13.01 5.73
N ILE A 8 8.72 -12.10 6.70
CA ILE A 8 7.63 -11.20 7.08
C ILE A 8 7.77 -9.85 6.37
N GLN A 9 6.81 -9.53 5.50
CA GLN A 9 6.67 -8.21 4.90
C GLN A 9 5.71 -7.37 5.76
N SER A 10 6.20 -6.25 6.31
CA SER A 10 5.40 -5.37 7.19
C SER A 10 5.12 -4.03 6.51
N PHE A 11 3.86 -3.63 6.51
CA PHE A 11 3.39 -2.39 5.90
C PHE A 11 2.63 -1.53 6.91
N VAL A 12 2.85 -0.22 6.88
CA VAL A 12 2.05 0.74 7.64
C VAL A 12 1.38 1.70 6.67
N ILE A 13 0.06 1.73 6.71
CA ILE A 13 -0.78 2.64 5.92
C ILE A 13 -1.34 3.71 6.85
N LYS A 14 -1.19 4.97 6.47
CA LYS A 14 -1.88 6.10 7.11
C LYS A 14 -2.84 6.71 6.10
N ILE A 15 -4.06 7.01 6.54
CA ILE A 15 -5.12 7.60 5.73
C ILE A 15 -5.67 8.81 6.48
N TRP A 16 -5.96 9.90 5.76
CA TRP A 16 -6.63 11.08 6.27
C TRP A 16 -7.54 11.66 5.19
N LEU A 17 -8.57 12.40 5.62
CA LEU A 17 -9.45 13.12 4.70
C LEU A 17 -8.80 14.44 4.30
N GLU A 18 -8.97 14.82 3.03
CA GLU A 18 -8.64 16.17 2.58
C GLU A 18 -9.82 17.08 2.94
N GLU A 19 -9.59 18.16 3.70
CA GLU A 19 -10.64 19.03 4.23
C GLU A 19 -11.43 19.77 3.13
N THR A 20 -10.84 19.90 1.94
CA THR A 20 -11.50 20.44 0.76
C THR A 20 -12.37 19.38 0.11
N VAL A 21 -13.68 19.52 0.34
CA VAL A 21 -14.69 18.94 -0.54
C VAL A 21 -14.38 19.40 -1.96
N SER A 22 -14.09 18.44 -2.84
CA SER A 22 -13.92 18.74 -4.27
C SER A 22 -15.16 19.49 -4.77
N GLU A 23 -15.04 20.29 -5.84
CA GLU A 23 -16.18 21.02 -6.43
C GLU A 23 -17.37 20.09 -6.81
N THR A 24 -17.13 18.78 -6.87
CA THR A 24 -18.11 17.72 -7.15
C THR A 24 -18.80 17.15 -5.90
N GLY A 25 -18.47 17.61 -4.69
CA GLY A 25 -19.06 17.11 -3.44
C GLY A 25 -18.46 15.79 -2.93
N GLN A 26 -17.43 15.26 -3.59
CA GLN A 26 -16.80 13.99 -3.21
C GLN A 26 -15.75 14.21 -2.13
N THR A 27 -15.81 13.39 -1.08
CA THR A 27 -14.77 13.30 -0.05
C THR A 27 -13.49 12.73 -0.67
N LEU A 28 -12.45 13.55 -0.77
CA LEU A 28 -11.13 13.10 -1.15
C LEU A 28 -10.40 12.59 0.09
N TRP A 29 -9.68 11.48 -0.06
CA TRP A 29 -8.77 10.98 0.95
C TRP A 29 -7.35 10.97 0.40
N ARG A 30 -6.41 11.12 1.32
CA ARG A 30 -4.98 10.98 1.05
C ARG A 30 -4.43 9.97 2.03
N GLY A 31 -3.37 9.32 1.61
CA GLY A 31 -2.67 8.39 2.44
C GLY A 31 -1.20 8.33 2.10
N HIS A 32 -0.50 7.53 2.90
CA HIS A 32 0.79 7.02 2.49
C HIS A 32 0.93 5.58 2.98
N ILE A 33 1.61 4.75 2.20
CA ILE A 33 2.02 3.41 2.60
C ILE A 33 3.54 3.41 2.79
N THR A 34 4.01 2.79 3.87
CA THR A 34 5.43 2.60 4.15
C THR A 34 5.71 1.10 4.30
N HIS A 35 6.63 0.57 3.49
CA HIS A 35 7.19 -0.76 3.69
C HIS A 35 8.28 -0.68 4.76
N ILE A 36 8.05 -1.31 5.91
CA ILE A 36 8.88 -1.13 7.11
C ILE A 36 10.32 -1.66 6.90
N PRO A 37 10.53 -2.90 6.40
CA PRO A 37 11.88 -3.39 6.08
C PRO A 37 12.69 -2.49 5.14
N SER A 38 12.10 -2.06 4.02
CA SER A 38 12.84 -1.26 3.01
C SER A 38 12.90 0.23 3.32
N LYS A 39 12.05 0.72 4.24
CA LYS A 39 11.79 2.14 4.50
C LYS A 39 11.22 2.91 3.30
N GLN A 40 10.83 2.22 2.22
CA GLN A 40 10.18 2.83 1.06
C GLN A 40 8.81 3.37 1.47
N ARG A 41 8.52 4.60 1.06
CA ARG A 41 7.24 5.27 1.28
C ARG A 41 6.74 5.87 -0.02
N ILE A 42 5.45 5.71 -0.28
CA ILE A 42 4.75 6.44 -1.34
C ILE A 42 3.50 7.10 -0.77
N TYR A 43 3.11 8.23 -1.37
CA TYR A 43 1.80 8.83 -1.14
C TYR A 43 0.78 8.15 -2.05
N ILE A 44 -0.45 8.06 -1.55
CA ILE A 44 -1.55 7.39 -2.25
C ILE A 44 -2.84 8.20 -2.11
N ASP A 45 -3.69 8.12 -3.12
CA ASP A 45 -5.05 8.68 -3.13
C ASP A 45 -6.09 7.70 -3.71
N GLN A 46 -5.64 6.53 -4.17
CA GLN A 46 -6.47 5.47 -4.70
C GLN A 46 -6.18 4.14 -3.98
N LEU A 47 -7.23 3.34 -3.78
CA LEU A 47 -7.10 2.05 -3.08
C LEU A 47 -6.25 1.06 -3.89
N SER A 48 -6.35 1.12 -5.23
CA SER A 48 -5.55 0.29 -6.13
C SER A 48 -4.05 0.54 -5.97
N GLU A 49 -3.60 1.73 -5.57
CA GLU A 49 -2.18 2.01 -5.33
C GLU A 49 -1.62 1.23 -4.13
N ILE A 50 -2.45 0.91 -3.13
CA ILE A 50 -2.07 0.01 -2.02
C ILE A 50 -1.81 -1.39 -2.57
N ILE A 51 -2.69 -1.86 -3.45
CA ILE A 51 -2.60 -3.19 -4.06
C ILE A 51 -1.35 -3.27 -4.94
N HIS A 52 -1.16 -2.30 -5.85
CA HIS A 52 0.03 -2.20 -6.69
C HIS A 52 1.32 -2.09 -5.89
N PHE A 53 1.31 -1.46 -4.71
CA PHE A 53 2.48 -1.39 -3.85
C PHE A 53 2.82 -2.73 -3.18
N ILE A 54 1.81 -3.54 -2.83
CA ILE A 54 2.00 -4.81 -2.11
C ILE A 54 2.36 -5.95 -3.07
N ILE A 55 1.79 -5.99 -4.27
CA ILE A 55 1.96 -7.08 -5.26
C ILE A 55 3.43 -7.49 -5.46
N PRO A 56 4.38 -6.58 -5.73
CA PRO A 56 5.77 -6.96 -5.98
C PRO A 56 6.42 -7.70 -4.80
N TYR A 57 6.00 -7.41 -3.57
CA TYR A 57 6.52 -8.11 -2.39
C TYR A 57 5.92 -9.52 -2.26
N LEU A 58 4.65 -9.72 -2.65
CA LEU A 58 4.02 -11.04 -2.67
C LEU A 58 4.60 -11.92 -3.78
N GLU A 59 4.84 -11.35 -4.97
CA GLU A 59 5.50 -12.05 -6.08
C GLU A 59 6.93 -12.48 -5.71
N GLN A 60 7.68 -11.62 -5.01
CA GLN A 60 9.01 -11.97 -4.48
C GLN A 60 8.96 -13.11 -3.45
N MET A 61 7.84 -13.29 -2.76
CA MET A 61 7.59 -14.43 -1.87
C MET A 61 7.11 -15.69 -2.62
N GLY A 62 6.97 -15.64 -3.94
CA GLY A 62 6.52 -16.76 -4.77
C GLY A 62 5.00 -16.95 -4.81
N ILE A 63 4.23 -15.94 -4.38
CA ILE A 63 2.76 -15.95 -4.45
C ILE A 63 2.35 -15.44 -5.84
N ASN A 64 1.49 -16.19 -6.52
CA ASN A 64 0.88 -15.74 -7.78
C ASN A 64 -0.41 -14.97 -7.45
N ILE A 65 -0.49 -13.70 -7.86
CA ILE A 65 -1.66 -12.84 -7.61
C ILE A 65 -2.52 -12.82 -8.87
N ASP A 66 -3.79 -13.22 -8.73
CA ASP A 66 -4.74 -13.14 -9.84
C ASP A 66 -5.04 -11.66 -10.19
N PRO A 67 -5.07 -11.31 -11.49
CA PRO A 67 -5.18 -9.92 -11.93
C PRO A 67 -6.53 -9.26 -11.62
N GLU A 68 -7.56 -10.02 -11.23
CA GLU A 68 -8.92 -9.52 -10.98
C GLU A 68 -9.06 -8.71 -9.67
N CYS A 69 -8.02 -8.68 -8.82
CA CYS A 69 -8.01 -7.86 -7.61
C CYS A 69 -7.42 -6.44 -7.80
N SER A 70 -7.10 -6.01 -9.02
CA SER A 70 -6.43 -4.71 -9.31
C SER A 70 -7.38 -3.54 -9.54
#